data_AF-A0A833VMF2-F1
#
_entry.id   AF-A0A833VMF2-F1
#
_cell.length_a   1.000
_cell.length_b   1.000
_cell.length_c   1.000
_cell.angle_alpha   90.00
_cell.angle_beta   90.00
_cell.angle_gamma   90.00
#
_symmetry.space_group_name_H-M   'P 1'
#
loop_
_entity.id
_entity.type
_entity.pdbx_description
1 polymer ?
#
loop_
_entity_poly.entity_id
_entity_poly.type
_entity_poly.pdbx_seq_one_letter_code
_entity_poly.pdbx_strand_id
1 'polypeptide(L)'
;MAQFAQPEAHFISFKATDVTRDSLKFQLMIEVINPCDALLSISSAFYSMKISGTELVASRKVSCLIKVPKDTPTCLTIPVEVEEYEKYNFMRRHHNGDFDVEFDLTAEMTVEMQHGIEFKLHVAQAGPVEIPASRISNRSDFFLRPGYYFLG
;
A
#
# COMPACT_ATOMS: atom_id res chain seq x y z
N MET A 1 -21.48 31.17 2.72
CA MET A 1 -21.11 29.78 3.09
C MET A 1 -19.61 29.76 3.24
N ALA A 2 -19.08 29.48 4.43
CA ALA A 2 -17.64 29.37 4.63
C ALA A 2 -17.17 28.12 3.88
N GLN A 3 -16.39 28.32 2.81
CA GLN A 3 -15.76 27.24 2.08
C GLN A 3 -14.58 26.80 2.94
N PHE A 4 -14.79 25.80 3.80
CA PHE A 4 -13.69 25.17 4.51
C PHE A 4 -12.75 24.56 3.48
N ALA A 5 -11.51 25.04 3.42
CA ALA A 5 -10.48 24.43 2.62
C ALA A 5 -10.28 23.00 3.15
N GLN A 6 -10.46 22.01 2.29
CA GLN A 6 -10.36 20.60 2.68
C GLN A 6 -8.89 20.18 2.66
N PRO A 7 -8.45 19.35 3.61
CA PRO A 7 -7.13 18.74 3.52
C PRO A 7 -6.98 17.95 2.22
N GLU A 8 -5.77 17.93 1.69
CA GLU A 8 -5.42 17.20 0.48
C GLU A 8 -4.37 16.15 0.80
N ALA A 9 -4.45 15.01 0.10
CA ALA A 9 -3.43 13.97 0.17
C ALA A 9 -2.90 13.69 -1.23
N HIS A 10 -1.59 13.62 -1.34
CA HIS A 10 -0.86 13.44 -2.59
C HIS A 10 0.00 12.19 -2.50
N PHE A 11 -0.06 11.35 -3.52
CA PHE A 11 0.84 10.20 -3.64
C PHE A 11 2.27 10.70 -3.89
N ILE A 12 3.24 10.20 -3.11
CA ILE A 12 4.66 10.53 -3.30
C ILE A 12 5.41 9.37 -3.94
N SER A 13 5.39 8.19 -3.30
CA SER A 13 6.06 7.02 -3.85
C SER A 13 5.56 5.72 -3.24
N PHE A 14 5.79 4.63 -3.98
CA PHE A 14 5.54 3.28 -3.53
C PHE A 14 6.72 2.41 -3.95
N LYS A 15 7.38 1.75 -2.99
CA LYS A 15 8.61 1.01 -3.24
C LYS A 15 8.66 -0.28 -2.44
N ALA A 16 9.17 -1.34 -3.05
CA ALA A 16 9.48 -2.58 -2.34
C ALA A 16 10.64 -2.33 -1.35
N THR A 17 10.43 -2.66 -0.09
CA THR A 17 11.43 -2.49 0.97
C THR A 17 12.07 -3.80 1.37
N ASP A 18 11.29 -4.88 1.36
CA ASP A 18 11.78 -6.20 1.71
C ASP A 18 11.04 -7.32 1.00
N VAL A 19 11.75 -8.40 0.72
CA VAL A 19 11.22 -9.60 0.08
C VAL A 19 11.61 -10.78 0.94
N THR A 20 10.62 -11.47 1.49
CA THR A 20 10.81 -12.71 2.23
C THR A 20 10.10 -13.85 1.53
N ARG A 21 10.32 -15.09 1.99
CA ARG A 21 9.62 -16.26 1.44
C ARG A 21 8.10 -16.14 1.59
N ASP A 22 7.66 -15.61 2.72
CA ASP A 22 6.26 -15.64 3.12
C ASP A 22 5.54 -14.32 2.82
N SER A 23 6.28 -13.20 2.78
CA SER A 23 5.70 -11.89 2.49
C SER A 23 6.56 -10.97 1.63
N LEU A 24 5.87 -10.11 0.88
CA LEU A 24 6.46 -9.00 0.14
C LEU A 24 6.06 -7.69 0.82
N LYS A 25 7.06 -6.91 1.23
CA LYS A 25 6.87 -5.68 1.98
C LYS A 25 7.18 -4.48 1.11
N PHE A 26 6.30 -3.50 1.19
CA PHE A 26 6.41 -2.24 0.50
C PHE A 26 6.22 -1.08 1.48
N GLN A 27 6.66 0.08 1.04
CA GLN A 27 6.47 1.34 1.74
C GLN A 27 5.74 2.30 0.83
N LEU A 28 4.54 2.70 1.25
CA LEU A 28 3.75 3.74 0.63
C LEU A 28 4.01 5.06 1.34
N MET A 29 4.36 6.09 0.57
CA MET A 29 4.55 7.45 1.07
C MET A 29 3.46 8.35 0.49
N ILE A 30 2.74 9.01 1.39
CA ILE A 30 1.67 9.97 1.07
C ILE A 30 2.03 11.29 1.76
N GLU A 31 1.92 12.39 1.05
CA GLU A 31 2.01 13.73 1.61
C GLU A 31 0.61 14.25 1.90
N VAL A 32 0.40 14.76 3.11
CA VAL A 32 -0.85 15.41 3.49
C VAL A 32 -0.60 16.89 3.73
N ILE A 33 -1.44 17.72 3.11
CA ILE A 33 -1.42 19.17 3.25
C ILE A 33 -2.69 19.58 3.97
N ASN A 34 -2.53 20.28 5.09
CA ASN A 34 -3.62 20.82 5.89
C ASN A 34 -3.76 22.33 5.62
N PRO A 35 -4.76 22.78 4.84
CA PRO A 35 -5.01 24.20 4.62
C PRO A 35 -5.80 24.85 5.78
N CYS A 36 -6.21 24.07 6.78
CA CYS A 36 -7.02 24.55 7.88
C CYS A 36 -6.17 25.15 9.00
N ASP A 37 -6.67 26.20 9.64
CA ASP A 37 -6.01 26.83 10.80
C ASP A 37 -5.86 25.92 12.02
N ALA A 38 -6.66 24.85 12.10
CA ALA A 38 -6.61 23.89 13.19
C ALA A 38 -5.67 22.72 12.90
N LEU A 39 -5.10 22.17 13.96
CA LEU A 39 -4.30 20.95 13.88
C LEU A 39 -5.19 19.75 13.49
N LEU A 40 -4.81 19.03 12.44
CA LEU A 40 -5.44 17.78 12.05
C LEU A 40 -4.72 16.59 12.68
N SER A 41 -5.48 15.54 12.98
CA SER A 41 -4.94 14.26 13.45
C SER A 41 -5.39 13.14 12.53
N ILE A 42 -4.47 12.31 12.07
CA ILE A 42 -4.75 11.10 11.29
C ILE A 42 -4.75 9.95 12.29
N SER A 43 -5.91 9.33 12.51
CA SER A 43 -6.11 8.24 13.48
C SER A 43 -5.89 6.85 12.86
N SER A 44 -6.17 6.72 11.55
CA SER A 44 -5.92 5.49 10.82
C SER A 44 -5.85 5.70 9.31
N ALA A 45 -5.16 4.78 8.66
CA ALA A 45 -5.16 4.62 7.22
C ALA A 45 -5.58 3.19 6.87
N PHE A 46 -6.41 3.03 5.86
CA PHE A 46 -6.73 1.75 5.26
C PHE A 46 -6.09 1.70 3.89
N TYR A 47 -5.36 0.62 3.58
CA TYR A 47 -4.85 0.39 2.24
C TYR A 47 -5.48 -0.86 1.64
N SER A 48 -5.56 -0.87 0.32
CA SER A 48 -6.02 -1.95 -0.53
C SER A 48 -5.11 -2.02 -1.75
N MET A 49 -4.60 -3.21 -2.06
CA MET A 49 -3.72 -3.44 -3.20
C MET A 49 -4.22 -4.60 -4.02
N LYS A 50 -4.30 -4.37 -5.33
CA LYS A 50 -4.67 -5.35 -6.34
C LYS A 50 -3.54 -5.45 -7.35
N ILE A 51 -3.39 -6.61 -7.98
CA ILE A 51 -2.63 -6.69 -9.23
C ILE A 51 -3.58 -6.29 -10.35
N SER A 52 -3.15 -5.38 -11.23
CA SER A 52 -4.01 -4.80 -12.26
C SER A 52 -4.65 -5.90 -13.13
N GLY A 53 -5.99 -5.86 -13.23
CA GLY A 53 -6.77 -6.88 -13.96
C GLY A 53 -7.04 -8.19 -13.21
N THR A 54 -6.65 -8.30 -11.93
CA THR A 54 -6.87 -9.51 -11.11
C THR A 54 -7.43 -9.16 -9.71
N GLU A 55 -7.33 -10.10 -8.77
CA GLU A 55 -7.93 -10.01 -7.45
C GLU A 55 -7.11 -9.19 -6.44
N LEU A 56 -7.75 -8.89 -5.31
CA LEU A 56 -7.14 -8.25 -4.15
C LEU A 56 -6.02 -9.13 -3.59
N VAL A 57 -4.82 -8.56 -3.50
CA VAL A 57 -3.63 -9.25 -2.96
C VAL A 57 -3.28 -8.82 -1.55
N ALA A 58 -3.69 -7.61 -1.14
CA ALA A 58 -3.53 -7.17 0.23
C ALA A 58 -4.57 -6.10 0.58
N SER A 59 -5.05 -6.14 1.82
CA SER A 59 -5.80 -5.01 2.39
C SER A 59 -5.64 -5.00 3.88
N ARG A 60 -5.38 -3.83 4.47
CA ARG A 60 -5.22 -3.73 5.92
C ARG A 60 -5.52 -2.31 6.40
N LYS A 61 -6.09 -2.24 7.60
CA LYS A 61 -6.17 -1.01 8.38
C LYS A 61 -4.93 -0.88 9.27
N VAL A 62 -4.27 0.26 9.19
CA VAL A 62 -3.10 0.64 9.96
C VAL A 62 -3.48 1.80 10.88
N SER A 63 -3.21 1.66 12.17
CA SER A 63 -3.38 2.76 13.11
C SER A 63 -2.26 3.78 12.90
N CYS A 64 -2.65 5.03 12.75
CA CYS A 64 -1.73 6.15 12.62
C CYS A 64 -1.99 7.11 13.78
N LEU A 65 -0.95 7.72 14.34
CA LEU A 65 -1.09 8.78 15.34
C LEU A 65 -0.23 9.95 14.89
N ILE A 66 -0.62 10.55 13.76
CA ILE A 66 0.13 11.64 13.14
C ILE A 66 -0.67 12.93 13.24
N LYS A 67 0.02 14.01 13.59
CA LYS A 67 -0.52 15.36 13.62
C LYS A 67 -0.03 16.12 12.40
N VAL A 68 -0.94 16.80 11.69
CA VAL A 68 -0.65 17.56 10.47
C VAL A 68 -0.87 19.05 10.75
N PRO A 69 0.21 19.83 10.97
CA PRO A 69 0.13 21.28 11.19
C PRO A 69 -0.38 22.02 9.96
N LYS A 70 -0.89 23.23 10.16
CA LYS A 70 -1.34 24.12 9.07
C LYS A 70 -0.21 24.38 8.07
N ASP A 71 -0.55 24.36 6.78
CA ASP A 71 0.29 24.74 5.63
C ASP A 71 1.67 24.04 5.62
N THR A 72 1.80 22.93 6.34
CA THR A 72 3.03 22.18 6.49
C THR A 72 2.83 20.80 5.87
N PRO A 73 3.50 20.51 4.74
CA PRO A 73 3.43 19.18 4.13
C PRO A 73 3.93 18.13 5.12
N THR A 74 3.09 17.14 5.41
CA THR A 74 3.41 16.08 6.37
C THR A 74 3.42 14.74 5.65
N CYS A 75 4.59 14.09 5.62
CA CYS A 75 4.74 12.78 4.99
C CYS A 75 4.29 11.66 5.94
N LEU A 76 3.26 10.93 5.53
CA LEU A 76 2.84 9.68 6.13
C LEU A 76 3.50 8.51 5.39
N THR A 77 4.09 7.61 6.17
CA THR A 77 4.62 6.34 5.67
C THR A 77 3.71 5.20 6.13
N ILE A 78 3.14 4.45 5.18
CA ILE A 78 2.28 3.30 5.43
C ILE A 78 3.03 2.02 5.02
N PRO A 79 3.27 1.08 5.95
CA PRO A 79 3.79 -0.23 5.58
C PRO A 79 2.68 -1.03 4.89
N VAL A 80 2.99 -1.53 3.69
CA VAL A 80 2.08 -2.37 2.91
C VAL A 80 2.69 -3.75 2.82
N GLU A 81 1.96 -4.77 3.24
CA GLU A 81 2.41 -6.16 3.25
C GLU A 81 1.46 -7.03 2.43
N VAL A 82 2.05 -7.84 1.54
CA VAL A 82 1.39 -8.94 0.84
C VAL A 82 1.80 -10.21 1.54
N GLU A 83 0.89 -10.76 2.33
CA GLU A 83 1.01 -12.09 2.92
C GLU A 83 0.74 -13.12 1.80
N GLU A 84 1.55 -14.19 1.71
CA GLU A 84 1.52 -15.20 0.62
C GLU A 84 2.29 -14.84 -0.66
N TYR A 85 3.56 -14.45 -0.52
CA TYR A 85 4.46 -14.25 -1.68
C TYR A 85 4.55 -15.49 -2.60
N GLU A 86 4.41 -16.71 -2.09
CA GLU A 86 4.36 -17.93 -2.92
C GLU A 86 3.13 -17.95 -3.87
N LYS A 87 1.97 -17.45 -3.44
CA LYS A 87 0.78 -17.32 -4.29
C LYS A 87 0.97 -16.23 -5.35
N TYR A 88 1.61 -15.12 -4.97
CA TYR A 88 2.05 -14.10 -5.92
C TYR A 88 3.01 -14.66 -7.00
N ASN A 89 4.04 -15.40 -6.58
CA ASN A 89 4.97 -16.05 -7.49
C ASN A 89 4.31 -17.12 -8.37
N PHE A 90 3.35 -17.85 -7.83
CA PHE A 90 2.55 -18.82 -8.58
C PHE A 90 1.77 -18.14 -9.71
N MET A 91 1.08 -17.03 -9.42
CA MET A 91 0.38 -16.23 -10.44
C MET A 91 1.35 -15.68 -11.50
N ARG A 92 2.51 -15.15 -11.07
CA ARG A 92 3.56 -14.66 -11.98
C ARG A 92 4.12 -15.75 -12.91
N ARG A 93 4.29 -16.99 -12.42
CA ARG A 93 4.85 -18.11 -13.21
C ARG A 93 3.86 -18.72 -14.19
N HIS A 94 2.56 -18.67 -13.89
CA HIS A 94 1.53 -19.25 -14.76
C HIS A 94 1.06 -18.32 -15.88
N HIS A 95 1.42 -17.03 -15.84
CA HIS A 95 1.31 -16.13 -16.97
C HIS A 95 2.61 -16.13 -17.80
N ASN A 96 2.57 -16.75 -18.98
CA ASN A 96 3.67 -17.02 -19.91
C ASN A 96 4.33 -15.75 -20.55
N GLY A 97 5.00 -14.89 -19.79
CA GLY A 97 5.78 -13.79 -20.38
C GLY A 97 6.33 -12.85 -19.32
N ASP A 98 7.33 -12.05 -19.71
CA ASP A 98 7.93 -10.99 -18.88
C ASP A 98 6.83 -10.08 -18.30
N PHE A 99 6.36 -10.43 -17.10
CA PHE A 99 5.25 -9.75 -16.45
C PHE A 99 5.84 -8.61 -15.63
N ASP A 100 5.84 -7.42 -16.21
CA ASP A 100 5.84 -6.18 -15.44
C ASP A 100 4.51 -6.16 -14.68
N VAL A 101 4.55 -6.57 -13.41
CA VAL A 101 3.35 -6.62 -12.58
C VAL A 101 2.97 -5.20 -12.20
N GLU A 102 1.90 -4.72 -12.81
CA GLU A 102 1.25 -3.48 -12.41
C GLU A 102 0.41 -3.72 -11.16
N PHE A 103 0.53 -2.81 -10.20
CA PHE A 103 -0.26 -2.82 -8.97
C PHE A 103 -1.18 -1.61 -8.94
N ASP A 104 -2.43 -1.86 -8.56
CA ASP A 104 -3.40 -0.83 -8.24
C ASP A 104 -3.45 -0.69 -6.71
N LEU A 105 -2.93 0.42 -6.22
CA LEU A 105 -2.87 0.75 -4.81
C LEU A 105 -3.88 1.85 -4.49
N THR A 106 -4.72 1.58 -3.50
CA THR A 106 -5.65 2.55 -2.95
C THR A 106 -5.38 2.71 -1.45
N ALA A 107 -5.34 3.96 -0.99
CA ALA A 107 -5.22 4.31 0.41
C ALA A 107 -6.32 5.30 0.80
N GLU A 108 -7.02 4.99 1.88
CA GLU A 108 -8.03 5.84 2.50
C GLU A 108 -7.57 6.23 3.90
N MET A 109 -7.71 7.50 4.26
CA MET A 109 -7.27 8.01 5.56
C MET A 109 -8.40 8.78 6.21
N THR A 110 -8.61 8.51 7.50
CA THR A 110 -9.53 9.31 8.31
C THR A 110 -8.74 10.39 9.02
N VAL A 111 -9.13 11.63 8.77
CA VAL A 111 -8.50 12.82 9.34
C VAL A 111 -9.52 13.55 10.21
N GLU A 112 -9.16 13.78 11.45
CA GLU A 112 -10.02 14.39 12.46
C GLU A 112 -9.47 15.77 12.84
N MET A 113 -10.35 16.76 12.86
CA MET A 113 -10.10 18.05 13.50
C MET A 113 -10.35 17.97 15.01
N GLN A 114 -9.72 18.86 15.77
CA GLN A 114 -9.94 19.03 17.22
C GLN A 114 -11.40 19.28 17.64
N HIS A 115 -12.30 19.61 16.71
CA HIS A 115 -13.73 19.84 16.97
C HIS A 115 -14.62 18.68 16.50
N GLY A 116 -14.06 17.50 16.24
CA GLY A 116 -14.82 16.30 15.85
C GLY A 116 -15.33 16.31 14.40
N ILE A 117 -14.81 17.19 13.55
CA ILE A 117 -15.07 17.16 12.10
C ILE A 117 -14.12 16.14 11.47
N GLU A 118 -14.69 15.18 10.75
CA GLU A 118 -13.94 14.12 10.06
C GLU A 118 -13.90 14.38 8.55
N PHE A 119 -12.72 14.18 7.97
CA PHE A 119 -12.49 14.17 6.54
C PHE A 119 -11.96 12.80 6.13
N LYS A 120 -12.41 12.30 4.98
CA LYS A 120 -11.84 11.11 4.35
C LYS A 120 -10.99 11.54 3.18
N LEU A 121 -9.70 11.23 3.25
CA LEU A 121 -8.78 11.44 2.14
C LEU A 121 -8.62 10.12 1.40
N HIS A 122 -8.67 10.16 0.09
CA HIS A 122 -8.51 9.00 -0.77
C HIS A 122 -7.39 9.26 -1.78
N VAL A 123 -6.42 8.36 -1.82
CA VAL A 123 -5.30 8.38 -2.75
C VAL A 123 -5.30 7.06 -3.50
N ALA A 124 -5.27 7.11 -4.82
CA ALA A 124 -5.12 5.93 -5.66
C ALA A 124 -3.99 6.13 -6.65
N GLN A 125 -3.19 5.08 -6.83
CA GLN A 125 -2.11 5.03 -7.80
C GLN A 125 -2.11 3.65 -8.45
N ALA A 126 -2.10 3.64 -9.78
CA ALA A 126 -1.81 2.45 -10.57
C ALA A 126 -0.42 2.58 -11.18
N GLY A 127 0.31 1.49 -11.30
CA GLY A 127 1.54 1.46 -12.07
C GLY A 127 2.46 0.29 -11.76
N PRO A 128 3.52 0.13 -12.57
CA PRO A 128 4.52 -0.91 -12.38
C PRO A 128 5.33 -0.64 -11.11
N VAL A 129 5.60 -1.70 -10.35
CA VAL A 129 6.43 -1.62 -9.15
C VAL A 129 7.61 -2.56 -9.28
N GLU A 130 8.81 -1.99 -9.27
CA GLU A 130 10.04 -2.78 -9.35
C GLU A 130 10.24 -3.60 -8.06
N ILE A 131 10.26 -4.92 -8.21
CA ILE A 131 10.63 -5.85 -7.14
C ILE A 131 12.09 -6.26 -7.37
N PRO A 132 13.02 -5.96 -6.43
CA PRO A 132 14.43 -6.25 -6.64
C PRO A 132 14.69 -7.75 -6.76
N ALA A 133 15.20 -8.17 -7.92
CA ALA A 133 15.50 -9.59 -8.23
C ALA A 133 16.57 -10.21 -7.31
N SER A 134 17.43 -9.38 -6.70
CA SER A 134 18.56 -9.80 -5.86
C SER A 134 18.19 -10.25 -4.45
N ARG A 135 16.93 -10.05 -4.01
CA ARG A 135 16.44 -10.50 -2.69
C ARG A 135 15.59 -11.77 -2.73
N ILE A 136 15.44 -12.37 -3.91
CA ILE A 136 14.91 -13.73 -4.04
C ILE A 136 16.07 -14.69 -3.74
N SER A 137 16.39 -14.89 -2.47
CA SER A 137 17.40 -15.87 -2.09
C SER A 137 16.95 -17.27 -2.53
N ASN A 138 17.84 -17.94 -3.27
CA ASN A 138 17.77 -19.32 -3.74
C ASN A 138 16.63 -19.71 -4.69
N ARG A 139 16.95 -19.65 -5.99
CA ARG A 139 16.33 -20.49 -7.04
C ARG A 139 16.35 -22.00 -6.73
N SER A 140 17.14 -22.46 -5.77
CA SER A 140 17.37 -23.87 -5.43
C SER A 140 16.47 -24.44 -4.32
N ASP A 141 15.72 -23.61 -3.57
CA ASP A 141 14.81 -24.11 -2.52
C ASP A 141 13.35 -24.26 -3.00
N PHE A 142 13.08 -24.01 -4.29
CA PHE A 142 11.75 -24.09 -4.90
C PHE A 142 11.29 -25.51 -5.24
N PHE A 143 12.20 -26.49 -5.22
CA PHE A 143 11.85 -27.89 -5.23
C PHE A 143 12.07 -28.40 -3.82
N LEU A 144 10.99 -28.58 -3.05
CA LEU A 144 10.83 -29.45 -1.88
C LEU A 144 9.77 -28.85 -0.93
N ARG A 145 8.52 -28.81 -1.38
CA ARG A 145 7.38 -29.10 -0.50
C ARG A 145 6.54 -30.20 -1.17
N PRO A 146 6.61 -31.45 -0.69
CA PRO A 146 5.67 -32.48 -1.11
C PRO A 146 4.34 -32.17 -0.39
N GLY A 147 3.31 -31.73 -1.11
CA GLY A 147 2.06 -31.37 -0.43
C GLY A 147 0.84 -31.02 -1.25
N TYR A 148 0.93 -30.77 -2.56
CA TYR A 148 -0.26 -30.51 -3.37
C TYR A 148 -0.44 -31.61 -4.42
N TYR A 149 -1.08 -32.70 -4.00
CA TYR A 149 -1.79 -33.59 -4.92
C TYR A 149 -3.10 -32.89 -5.30
N PHE A 150 -3.28 -32.55 -6.57
CA PHE A 150 -4.61 -32.38 -7.13
C PHE A 150 -4.99 -33.67 -7.84
N LEU A 151 -5.95 -34.40 -7.24
CA LEU A 151 -6.81 -35.35 -7.94
C LEU A 151 -7.90 -34.52 -8.63
N GLY A 152 -8.05 -34.72 -9.94
CA GLY A 152 -9.07 -34.09 -10.79
C GLY A 152 -8.70 -34.21 -12.25
#